data_AF-A0A924LXI4-F1
#
_entry.id   AF-A0A924LXI4-F1
#
_cell.length_a   1.000
_cell.length_b   1.000
_cell.length_c   1.000
_cell.angle_alpha   90.00
_cell.angle_beta   90.00
_cell.angle_gamma   90.00
#
_symmetry.space_group_name_H-M   'P 1'
#
loop_
_entity.id
_entity.type
_entity.pdbx_description
1 polymer ?
#
loop_
_entity_poly.entity_id
_entity_poly.type
_entity_poly.pdbx_seq_one_letter_code
_entity_poly.pdbx_strand_id
1 'polypeptide(L)'
;MSSRMKPTVPAPGLDVPLGPERRRALRMLGDHWTLWLLVAVHELHGARFTDLAAEPGLSRRVLTERLATLVENGLLRTERYSIRPP
;
A
#
# COMPACT_ATOMS: atom_id res chain seq x y z
N MET A 1 -24.12 38.17 -30.47
CA MET A 1 -22.74 38.24 -29.94
C MET A 1 -22.77 38.21 -28.42
N SER A 2 -22.59 37.05 -27.80
CA SER A 2 -22.13 36.95 -26.40
C SER A 2 -21.67 35.52 -26.15
N SER A 3 -20.42 35.23 -26.52
CA SER A 3 -19.76 33.99 -26.13
C SER A 3 -19.21 34.21 -24.73
N ARG A 4 -19.92 33.67 -23.72
CA ARG A 4 -19.46 33.68 -22.34
C ARG A 4 -18.31 32.67 -22.23
N MET A 5 -17.08 33.18 -22.37
CA MET A 5 -15.87 32.43 -22.05
C MET A 5 -15.91 32.06 -20.57
N LYS A 6 -16.16 30.78 -20.28
CA LYS A 6 -16.01 30.23 -18.92
C LYS A 6 -14.52 30.30 -18.60
N PRO A 7 -14.08 31.03 -17.56
CA PRO A 7 -12.73 30.88 -17.07
C PRO A 7 -12.62 29.44 -16.55
N THR A 8 -11.93 28.58 -17.30
CA THR A 8 -11.50 27.28 -16.79
C THR A 8 -10.35 27.60 -15.86
N VAL A 9 -10.67 27.76 -14.57
CA VAL A 9 -9.65 27.75 -13.52
C VAL A 9 -8.99 26.38 -13.61
N PRO A 10 -7.69 26.26 -14.00
CA PRO A 10 -7.00 24.98 -13.90
C PRO A 10 -6.98 24.62 -12.41
N ALA A 11 -7.48 23.42 -12.07
CA ALA A 11 -7.40 22.92 -10.70
C ALA A 11 -5.92 22.93 -10.30
N PRO A 12 -5.52 23.67 -9.25
CA PRO A 12 -4.12 23.75 -8.87
C PRO A 12 -3.64 22.38 -8.40
N GLY A 13 -2.68 21.79 -9.14
CA GLY A 13 -1.75 20.79 -8.58
C GLY A 13 -1.90 19.32 -9.00
N LEU A 14 -2.66 18.97 -10.03
CA LEU A 14 -2.72 17.57 -10.53
C LEU A 14 -2.33 17.39 -12.00
N ASP A 15 -1.83 18.44 -12.64
CA ASP A 15 -1.29 18.45 -14.01
C ASP A 15 0.21 18.09 -14.07
N VAL A 16 0.84 17.85 -12.91
CA VAL A 16 2.19 17.27 -12.86
C VAL A 16 2.14 15.85 -13.42
N PRO A 17 2.85 15.54 -14.53
CA PRO A 17 2.93 14.18 -15.03
C PRO A 17 3.46 13.31 -13.89
N LEU A 18 2.68 12.34 -13.45
CA LEU A 18 3.11 11.43 -12.40
C LEU A 18 4.38 10.73 -12.91
N GLY A 19 5.53 11.11 -12.35
CA GLY A 19 6.78 10.43 -12.61
C GLY A 19 6.62 8.92 -12.38
N PRO A 20 7.45 8.07 -13.01
CA PRO A 20 7.34 6.62 -12.89
C PRO A 20 7.29 6.15 -11.42
N GLU A 21 8.04 6.81 -10.53
CA GLU A 21 8.03 6.54 -9.08
C GLU A 21 6.67 6.78 -8.42
N ARG A 22 5.98 7.88 -8.75
CA ARG A 22 4.68 8.23 -8.16
C ARG A 22 3.57 7.32 -8.67
N ARG A 23 3.62 6.91 -9.94
CA ARG A 23 2.73 5.87 -10.51
C ARG A 23 2.96 4.50 -9.88
N ARG A 24 4.21 4.14 -9.56
CA ARG A 24 4.54 2.90 -8.85
C ARG A 24 3.99 2.92 -7.43
N ALA A 25 4.21 3.99 -6.68
CA ALA A 25 3.65 4.17 -5.35
C ALA A 25 2.11 4.08 -5.34
N LEU A 26 1.43 4.73 -6.30
CA LEU A 26 -0.03 4.67 -6.40
C LEU A 26 -0.56 3.28 -6.80
N ARG A 27 0.16 2.52 -7.62
CA ARG A 27 -0.21 1.11 -7.87
C ARG A 27 -0.04 0.22 -6.64
N MET A 28 0.98 0.49 -5.84
CA MET A 28 1.19 -0.22 -4.56
C MET A 28 0.09 0.13 -3.55
N LEU A 29 -0.22 1.42 -3.39
CA LEU A 29 -1.30 1.87 -2.51
C LEU A 29 -2.70 1.49 -3.02
N GLY A 30 -2.88 1.32 -4.34
CA GLY A 30 -4.15 0.93 -4.94
C GLY A 30 -4.47 -0.56 -4.83
N ASP A 31 -3.53 -1.39 -4.37
CA ASP A 31 -3.80 -2.77 -4.02
C ASP A 31 -4.45 -2.81 -2.62
N HIS A 32 -5.73 -3.21 -2.58
CA HIS A 32 -6.53 -3.24 -1.36
C HIS A 32 -5.81 -3.94 -0.18
N TRP A 33 -5.07 -5.00 -0.46
CA TRP A 33 -4.32 -5.75 0.54
C TRP A 33 -3.09 -5.02 1.07
N THR A 34 -2.44 -4.22 0.24
CA THR A 34 -1.26 -3.45 0.66
C THR A 34 -1.63 -2.43 1.74
N LEU A 35 -2.72 -1.69 1.57
CA LEU A 35 -3.20 -0.76 2.60
C LEU A 35 -3.65 -1.50 3.86
N TRP A 36 -4.43 -2.57 3.70
CA TRP A 36 -4.87 -3.38 4.83
C TRP A 36 -3.68 -3.94 5.63
N LEU A 37 -2.64 -4.44 4.95
CA LEU A 37 -1.42 -4.97 5.60
C LEU A 37 -0.71 -3.91 6.43
N LEU A 38 -0.54 -2.71 5.88
CA LEU A 38 0.12 -1.61 6.60
C LEU A 38 -0.67 -1.20 7.85
N VAL A 39 -1.99 -1.10 7.73
CA VAL A 39 -2.86 -0.79 8.88
C VAL A 39 -2.82 -1.92 9.90
N ALA A 40 -2.98 -3.17 9.49
CA ALA A 40 -2.97 -4.33 10.38
C ALA A 40 -1.64 -4.46 11.15
N VAL A 41 -0.50 -4.30 10.47
CA VAL A 41 0.81 -4.34 11.12
C VAL A 41 0.99 -3.16 12.09
N HIS A 42 0.47 -1.97 11.74
CA HIS A 42 0.55 -0.80 12.61
C HIS A 42 -0.28 -0.99 13.89
N GLU A 43 -1.54 -1.37 13.77
CA GLU A 43 -2.46 -1.59 14.90
C GLU A 43 -1.94 -2.67 15.86
N LEU A 44 -1.37 -3.75 15.31
CA LEU A 44 -0.81 -4.86 16.10
C LEU A 44 0.60 -4.56 16.65
N HIS A 45 1.20 -3.42 16.32
CA HIS A 45 2.59 -3.07 16.66
C HIS A 45 3.61 -4.13 16.16
N GLY A 46 3.35 -4.68 14.98
CA GLY A 46 3.98 -5.89 14.46
C GLY A 46 3.00 -7.06 14.43
N ALA A 47 3.05 -7.89 13.39
CA ALA A 47 2.12 -9.00 13.21
C ALA A 47 2.85 -10.27 12.78
N ARG A 48 2.37 -11.44 13.23
CA ARG A 48 2.85 -12.72 12.71
C ARG A 48 2.11 -13.03 11.41
N PHE A 49 2.74 -13.85 10.57
CA PHE A 49 2.11 -14.31 9.33
C PHE A 49 0.74 -14.95 9.57
N THR A 50 0.60 -15.73 10.64
CA THR A 50 -0.67 -16.40 10.98
C THR A 50 -1.78 -15.43 11.32
N ASP A 51 -1.45 -14.30 11.94
CA ASP A 51 -2.42 -13.28 12.32
C ASP A 51 -2.92 -12.57 11.06
N LEU A 52 -2.03 -12.28 10.12
CA LEU A 52 -2.36 -11.68 8.81
C LEU A 52 -3.08 -12.65 7.87
N ALA A 53 -2.77 -13.95 7.96
CA ALA A 53 -3.38 -14.99 7.13
C ALA A 53 -4.80 -15.38 7.57
N ALA A 54 -5.28 -14.84 8.69
CA ALA A 54 -6.64 -15.05 9.15
C ALA A 54 -7.68 -14.20 8.39
N GLU A 55 -7.22 -13.21 7.59
CA GLU A 55 -8.08 -12.31 6.84
C GLU A 55 -8.87 -13.04 5.73
N PRO A 56 -10.21 -12.98 5.75
CA PRO A 56 -11.04 -13.61 4.72
C PRO A 56 -10.76 -13.03 3.33
N GLY A 57 -10.57 -13.90 2.33
CA GLY A 57 -10.36 -13.51 0.94
C GLY A 57 -8.90 -13.23 0.56
N LEU A 58 -7.98 -13.20 1.53
CA LEU A 58 -6.55 -13.12 1.27
C LEU A 58 -5.94 -14.53 1.26
N SER A 59 -5.54 -15.00 0.06
CA SER A 59 -4.82 -16.27 -0.02
C SER A 59 -3.41 -16.15 0.58
N ARG A 60 -2.89 -17.25 1.16
CA ARG A 60 -1.52 -17.31 1.68
C ARG A 60 -0.46 -16.94 0.63
N ARG A 61 -0.68 -17.31 -0.63
CA ARG A 61 0.23 -16.97 -1.73
C ARG A 61 0.28 -15.46 -1.94
N VAL A 62 -0.87 -14.83 -2.07
CA VAL A 62 -0.97 -13.37 -2.25
C VAL A 62 -0.37 -12.66 -1.06
N LEU A 63 -0.67 -13.09 0.18
CA LEU A 63 -0.07 -12.54 1.39
C LEU A 63 1.46 -12.59 1.34
N THR A 64 2.06 -13.73 0.98
CA THR A 64 3.51 -13.88 0.85
C THR A 64 4.09 -12.94 -0.22
N GLU A 65 3.47 -12.88 -1.41
CA GLU A 65 3.92 -12.00 -2.50
C GLU A 65 3.85 -10.51 -2.09
N ARG A 66 2.80 -10.10 -1.37
CA ARG A 66 2.65 -8.73 -0.88
C ARG A 66 3.63 -8.40 0.23
N LEU A 67 3.81 -9.27 1.23
CA LEU A 67 4.79 -9.06 2.28
C LEU A 67 6.21 -8.94 1.71
N ALA A 68 6.58 -9.81 0.76
CA ALA A 68 7.86 -9.72 0.07
C ALA A 68 8.03 -8.36 -0.62
N THR A 69 7.03 -7.93 -1.39
CA THR A 69 7.02 -6.61 -2.03
C THR A 69 7.19 -5.48 -1.00
N LEU A 70 6.45 -5.51 0.10
CA LEU A 70 6.53 -4.45 1.12
C LEU A 70 7.88 -4.39 1.81
N VAL A 71 8.53 -5.55 2.04
CA VAL A 71 9.88 -5.63 2.58
C VAL A 71 10.92 -5.11 1.58
N GLU A 72 10.82 -5.53 0.31
CA GLU A 72 11.73 -5.08 -0.75
C GLU A 72 11.70 -3.56 -0.95
N ASN A 73 10.54 -2.93 -0.77
CA ASN A 73 10.39 -1.47 -0.88
C ASN A 73 10.66 -0.73 0.44
N GLY A 74 11.10 -1.44 1.49
CA GLY A 74 11.46 -0.85 2.79
C GLY A 74 10.28 -0.34 3.62
N LEU A 75 9.05 -0.73 3.26
CA LEU A 75 7.83 -0.35 3.99
C LEU A 75 7.61 -1.21 5.22
N LEU A 76 8.04 -2.47 5.18
CA LEU A 76 8.04 -3.39 6.30
C LEU A 76 9.45 -3.97 6.50
N ARG A 77 9.72 -4.46 7.71
CA ARG A 77 10.91 -5.25 8.00
C ARG A 77 10.48 -6.57 8.64
N THR A 78 11.20 -7.64 8.32
CA THR A 78 10.97 -8.94 8.93
C THR A 78 11.91 -9.09 10.12
N GLU A 79 11.36 -9.37 11.29
CA GLU A 79 12.13 -9.70 12.49
C GLU A 79 11.91 -11.17 12.86
N ARG A 80 12.96 -11.85 13.35
CA ARG A 80 12.81 -13.22 13.86
C ARG A 80 11.93 -13.16 15.11
N TYR A 81 10.74 -13.76 15.02
CA TYR A 81 9.76 -13.79 16.10
C TYR A 81 10.31 -14.39 17.40
N SER A 82 11.11 -15.47 17.31
CA SER A 82 11.86 -15.98 18.46
C SER A 82 13.05 -16.85 18.02
N ILE A 83 14.12 -16.83 18.83
CA ILE A 83 15.26 -17.76 18.74
C ILE A 83 15.03 -18.99 19.65
N ARG A 84 14.00 -18.95 20.53
CA ARG A 84 13.59 -20.03 21.42
C ARG A 84 12.06 -20.00 21.61
N PRO A 85 11.29 -20.93 21.02
CA PRO A 85 9.84 -20.94 21.22
C PRO A 85 9.51 -21.26 22.69
N PRO A 86 8.48 -20.63 23.29
CA PRO A 86 7.96 -21.04 24.59
C PRO A 86 7.29 -22.41 24.53
#